data_AF-A0A964AB11-F1
#
_entry.id   AF-A0A964AB11-F1
#
_cell.length_a   1.000
_cell.length_b   1.000
_cell.length_c   1.000
_cell.angle_alpha   90.00
_cell.angle_beta   90.00
_cell.angle_gamma   90.00
#
_symmetry.space_group_name_H-M   'P 1'
#
loop_
_entity.id
_entity.type
_entity.pdbx_description
1 polymer ?
#
loop_
_entity_poly.entity_id
_entity_poly.type
_entity_poly.pdbx_seq_one_letter_code
_entity_poly.pdbx_strand_id
1 'polypeptide(L)'
;MNEALPLGLIVPGLPHPLLCPERNPGWQSVRAGFDAAARLVAATSPDLLLLYATQWPSVIGHQIQARPVAEWTHVDELFHDLGSIPYRLKMDASYASAFRDAAHARGLHARTVDHHGFPIDTGSVVALRLLDPDGRLPACIVSSNVYSDRAETVVLAKAAADALREQGKRAVAVMVMTLSNRFFTDFIAPEEDRIHSAKDDEYNRKLLELLASGRLEDAAQLSREIQRQIRVKKVVNFKPLWFMSALMGPHNRYEGSVHAYAPIHGAGAAVVSLAPSSRGVGLKEFDEEDVEAYLGDRGVVASAGKPRRLTEAPPEAATATADDVAPSRRACDGPGARLGPRSVAPPSAAASLASFGASTSMGGGVGDSGSGSGSGSGSGSGSESGSVPDSVSAPGSGSVSASAPVSAPDPASDLRGGPIVAAAAPRPVGAYPHARRVGELLYLSGIGPRDPVSDAIPGGPVRDPSGAPLDYDIEAQTEAVIANVRAVLEAAGSSLARVVDVTAFLIDMDRDFAGYNRVYARHFTSVGATRTTLAVSALPTPIAVEFKVVALAGDAR
;
A
#
# COMPACT_ATOMS: atom_id res chain seq x y z
N MET A 1 23.79 -3.16 -27.70
CA MET A 1 23.27 -3.31 -26.31
C MET A 1 22.06 -2.39 -26.17
N ASN A 2 21.31 -2.40 -25.07
CA ASN A 2 20.16 -1.50 -24.91
C ASN A 2 20.62 -0.09 -24.49
N GLU A 3 20.97 0.74 -25.47
CA GLU A 3 21.57 2.07 -25.24
C GLU A 3 20.62 3.07 -24.55
N ALA A 4 19.32 2.78 -24.56
CA ALA A 4 18.30 3.52 -23.80
C ALA A 4 18.39 3.30 -22.27
N LEU A 5 19.12 2.29 -21.78
CA LEU A 5 19.23 1.96 -20.36
C LEU A 5 20.70 1.72 -19.94
N PRO A 6 21.54 2.77 -19.92
CA PRO A 6 22.97 2.66 -19.59
C PRO A 6 23.26 2.27 -18.13
N LEU A 7 22.28 2.39 -17.23
CA LEU A 7 22.45 2.13 -15.79
C LEU A 7 21.13 1.71 -15.16
N GLY A 8 21.21 0.70 -14.30
CA GLY A 8 20.19 0.32 -13.33
C GLY A 8 20.69 0.54 -11.90
N LEU A 9 19.79 0.97 -11.03
CA LEU A 9 20.04 1.21 -9.61
C LEU A 9 18.99 0.49 -8.75
N ILE A 10 19.43 -0.06 -7.62
CA ILE A 10 18.55 -0.49 -6.51
C ILE A 10 18.91 0.37 -5.31
N VAL A 11 17.92 1.02 -4.69
CA VAL A 11 18.10 1.99 -3.60
C VAL A 11 17.00 1.86 -2.54
N PRO A 12 17.28 2.11 -1.25
CA PRO A 12 16.26 2.03 -0.19
C PRO A 12 15.39 3.29 -0.18
N GLY A 13 14.09 3.13 0.09
CA GLY A 13 13.13 4.25 0.20
C GLY A 13 12.97 4.87 1.60
N LEU A 14 13.84 4.51 2.55
CA LEU A 14 13.72 4.93 3.95
C LEU A 14 14.40 6.30 4.17
N PRO A 15 13.82 7.20 4.99
CA PRO A 15 14.23 8.62 5.02
C PRO A 15 15.54 8.90 5.77
N HIS A 16 16.00 7.99 6.62
CA HIS A 16 17.18 8.13 7.48
C HIS A 16 18.46 8.64 6.76
N PRO A 17 18.86 8.16 5.56
CA PRO A 17 20.08 8.62 4.88
C PRO A 17 19.96 10.03 4.28
N LEU A 18 18.73 10.55 4.15
CA LEU A 18 18.46 11.92 3.71
C LEU A 18 18.39 12.88 4.89
N LEU A 19 17.63 12.52 5.94
CA LEU A 19 17.30 13.41 7.05
C LEU A 19 18.37 13.45 8.16
N CYS A 20 18.95 12.31 8.53
CA CYS A 20 19.88 12.22 9.67
C CYS A 20 20.94 11.11 9.52
N PRO A 21 21.69 11.05 8.39
CA PRO A 21 22.67 9.99 8.14
C PRO A 21 23.76 9.90 9.21
N GLU A 22 24.13 11.01 9.85
CA GLU A 22 25.14 11.10 10.90
C GLU A 22 24.77 10.41 12.22
N ARG A 23 23.48 10.09 12.47
CA ARG A 23 23.03 9.41 13.70
C ARG A 23 23.45 7.94 13.78
N ASN A 24 23.81 7.29 12.67
CA ASN A 24 24.29 5.90 12.65
C ASN A 24 25.29 5.68 11.50
N PRO A 25 26.47 5.06 11.73
CA PRO A 25 27.48 4.85 10.67
C PRO A 25 26.99 4.04 9.45
N GLY A 26 26.02 3.14 9.64
CA GLY A 26 25.34 2.41 8.57
C GLY A 26 24.42 3.30 7.74
N TRP A 27 23.66 4.20 8.36
CA TRP A 27 22.85 5.19 7.64
C TRP A 27 23.74 6.16 6.85
N GLN A 28 24.88 6.57 7.43
CA GLN A 28 25.92 7.34 6.75
C GLN A 28 26.54 6.57 5.57
N SER A 29 26.79 5.27 5.73
CA SER A 29 27.27 4.40 4.66
C SER A 29 26.27 4.30 3.50
N VAL A 30 24.98 4.12 3.79
CA VAL A 30 23.91 4.14 2.76
C VAL A 30 23.85 5.50 2.05
N ARG A 31 24.04 6.60 2.77
CA ARG A 31 24.13 7.93 2.16
C ARG A 31 25.34 8.05 1.23
N ALA A 32 26.54 7.64 1.66
CA ALA A 32 27.72 7.64 0.80
C ALA A 32 27.54 6.73 -0.44
N GLY A 33 26.77 5.64 -0.32
CA GLY A 33 26.33 4.81 -1.43
C GLY A 33 25.40 5.53 -2.41
N PHE A 34 24.42 6.30 -1.91
CA PHE A 34 23.59 7.18 -2.74
C PHE A 34 24.43 8.24 -3.46
N ASP A 35 25.37 8.89 -2.75
CA ASP A 35 26.26 9.89 -3.36
C ASP A 35 27.14 9.26 -4.48
N ALA A 36 27.49 7.97 -4.35
CA ALA A 36 28.16 7.21 -5.42
C ALA A 36 27.22 6.90 -6.60
N ALA A 37 25.99 6.49 -6.34
CA ALA A 37 24.98 6.26 -7.38
C ALA A 37 24.65 7.57 -8.15
N ALA A 38 24.55 8.72 -7.47
CA ALA A 38 24.36 10.03 -8.09
C ALA A 38 25.51 10.40 -9.05
N ARG A 39 26.76 10.04 -8.73
CA ARG A 39 27.90 10.21 -9.64
C ARG A 39 27.78 9.34 -10.90
N LEU A 40 27.24 8.11 -10.78
CA LEU A 40 26.97 7.23 -11.93
C LEU A 40 25.80 7.74 -12.80
N VAL A 41 24.76 8.30 -12.19
CA VAL A 41 23.67 9.01 -12.90
C VAL A 41 24.23 10.16 -13.72
N ALA A 42 25.04 11.03 -13.11
CA ALA A 42 25.67 12.15 -13.82
C ALA A 42 26.58 11.67 -14.97
N ALA A 43 27.43 10.67 -14.72
CA ALA A 43 28.36 10.12 -15.71
C ALA A 43 27.67 9.46 -16.92
N THR A 44 26.47 8.91 -16.75
CA THR A 44 25.70 8.29 -17.84
C THR A 44 24.85 9.28 -18.63
N SER A 45 24.61 10.48 -18.07
CA SER A 45 23.85 11.59 -18.69
C SER A 45 22.52 11.14 -19.32
N PRO A 46 21.56 10.63 -18.52
CA PRO A 46 20.24 10.24 -18.99
C PRO A 46 19.36 11.47 -19.29
N ASP A 47 18.29 11.25 -20.06
CA ASP A 47 17.20 12.21 -20.25
C ASP A 47 16.22 12.21 -19.06
N LEU A 48 16.05 11.07 -18.37
CA LEU A 48 15.17 10.93 -17.21
C LEU A 48 15.58 9.82 -16.20
N LEU A 49 15.01 9.89 -14.99
CA LEU A 49 15.04 8.82 -13.99
C LEU A 49 13.72 8.04 -13.98
N LEU A 50 13.75 6.74 -14.27
CA LEU A 50 12.56 5.87 -14.32
C LEU A 50 12.44 5.04 -13.04
N LEU A 51 11.53 5.42 -12.16
CA LEU A 51 11.36 4.85 -10.82
C LEU A 51 10.22 3.83 -10.75
N TYR A 52 10.51 2.64 -10.21
CA TYR A 52 9.47 1.73 -9.70
C TYR A 52 9.36 1.92 -8.17
N ALA A 53 8.22 2.42 -7.71
CA ALA A 53 8.01 2.84 -6.33
C ALA A 53 7.29 1.76 -5.50
N THR A 54 8.02 1.11 -4.57
CA THR A 54 7.41 0.08 -3.71
C THR A 54 6.56 0.65 -2.56
N GLN A 55 6.75 1.91 -2.19
CA GLN A 55 5.95 2.62 -1.18
C GLN A 55 4.77 3.41 -1.79
N TRP A 56 4.60 3.38 -3.11
CA TRP A 56 3.39 3.89 -3.78
C TRP A 56 2.50 2.71 -4.25
N PRO A 57 1.62 2.18 -3.39
CA PRO A 57 0.71 1.10 -3.76
C PRO A 57 -0.42 1.61 -4.68
N SER A 58 -0.86 0.76 -5.60
CA SER A 58 -2.07 0.97 -6.40
C SER A 58 -2.96 -0.28 -6.42
N VAL A 59 -4.28 -0.08 -6.52
CA VAL A 59 -5.30 -1.14 -6.38
C VAL A 59 -6.18 -1.33 -7.62
N ILE A 60 -6.24 -0.33 -8.52
CA ILE A 60 -7.01 -0.37 -9.77
C ILE A 60 -6.04 0.00 -10.88
N GLY A 61 -5.33 -1.00 -11.41
CA GLY A 61 -4.28 -0.83 -12.41
C GLY A 61 -3.10 0.02 -11.94
N HIS A 62 -2.14 0.23 -12.84
CA HIS A 62 -0.94 1.03 -12.58
C HIS A 62 -1.23 2.53 -12.62
N GLN A 63 -0.55 3.29 -11.77
CA GLN A 63 -0.55 4.74 -11.74
C GLN A 63 0.85 5.24 -12.10
N ILE A 64 0.93 6.25 -12.97
CA ILE A 64 2.18 6.85 -13.44
C ILE A 64 2.12 8.34 -13.11
N GLN A 65 3.10 8.84 -12.35
CA GLN A 65 3.14 10.25 -11.95
C GLN A 65 3.51 11.13 -13.16
N ALA A 66 2.64 12.09 -13.48
CA ALA A 66 2.71 12.87 -14.71
C ALA A 66 2.68 14.39 -14.47
N ARG A 67 2.50 14.86 -13.23
CA ARG A 67 2.50 16.31 -12.93
C ARG A 67 3.85 16.95 -13.27
N PRO A 68 3.95 17.87 -14.25
CA PRO A 68 5.25 18.34 -14.77
C PRO A 68 6.20 18.91 -13.72
N VAL A 69 5.67 19.55 -12.68
CA VAL A 69 6.40 19.93 -11.46
C VAL A 69 5.53 19.57 -10.25
N ALA A 70 5.96 18.58 -9.47
CA ALA A 70 5.38 18.26 -8.17
C ALA A 70 6.18 18.97 -7.07
N GLU A 71 5.53 19.79 -6.24
CA GLU A 71 6.17 20.62 -5.23
C GLU A 71 5.34 20.56 -3.95
N TRP A 72 5.94 20.09 -2.86
CA TRP A 72 5.26 19.85 -1.57
C TRP A 72 6.28 19.69 -0.43
N THR A 73 5.79 19.64 0.80
CA THR A 73 6.56 19.22 1.98
C THR A 73 6.09 17.85 2.41
N HIS A 74 6.91 16.82 2.19
CA HIS A 74 6.61 15.46 2.62
C HIS A 74 6.94 15.25 4.10
N VAL A 75 6.22 14.34 4.75
CA VAL A 75 6.53 13.80 6.07
C VAL A 75 6.29 12.30 5.99
N ASP A 76 7.27 11.48 6.40
CA ASP A 76 7.10 10.03 6.42
C ASP A 76 6.14 9.62 7.55
N GLU A 77 5.20 8.73 7.29
CA GLU A 77 4.17 8.35 8.26
C GLU A 77 4.73 7.56 9.45
N LEU A 78 5.80 6.78 9.25
CA LEU A 78 6.43 5.94 10.28
C LEU A 78 7.53 6.70 11.04
N PHE A 79 8.29 7.54 10.33
CA PHE A 79 9.51 8.21 10.81
C PHE A 79 9.36 9.75 10.80
N HIS A 80 8.17 10.25 11.15
CA HIS A 80 7.83 11.67 11.20
C HIS A 80 8.66 12.46 12.23
N ASP A 81 9.20 11.79 13.24
CA ASP A 81 10.11 12.34 14.25
C ASP A 81 11.46 12.81 13.66
N LEU A 82 11.87 12.23 12.53
CA LEU A 82 13.09 12.62 11.82
C LEU A 82 12.96 13.95 11.07
N GLY A 83 11.74 14.49 10.94
CA GLY A 83 11.45 15.78 10.32
C GLY A 83 10.81 15.70 8.92
N SER A 84 10.72 16.85 8.27
CA SER A 84 10.02 17.03 6.99
C SER A 84 10.98 17.12 5.80
N ILE A 85 10.56 16.56 4.66
CA ILE A 85 11.33 16.57 3.40
C ILE A 85 10.65 17.52 2.40
N PRO A 86 11.05 18.79 2.30
CA PRO A 86 10.62 19.67 1.22
C PRO A 86 11.17 19.17 -0.12
N TYR A 87 10.32 19.11 -1.15
CA TYR A 87 10.70 18.67 -2.48
C TYR A 87 10.09 19.53 -3.58
N ARG A 88 10.83 19.64 -4.69
CA ARG A 88 10.36 20.14 -5.98
C ARG A 88 10.91 19.23 -7.07
N LEU A 89 10.08 18.32 -7.55
CA LEU A 89 10.43 17.25 -8.47
C LEU A 89 9.84 17.54 -9.85
N LYS A 90 10.66 17.41 -10.90
CA LYS A 90 10.20 17.50 -12.29
C LYS A 90 9.73 16.14 -12.77
N MET A 91 8.65 16.08 -13.55
CA MET A 91 8.20 14.83 -14.18
C MET A 91 8.17 14.97 -15.70
N ASP A 92 8.57 13.91 -16.40
CA ASP A 92 8.43 13.82 -17.86
C ASP A 92 6.99 13.42 -18.22
N ALA A 93 6.08 14.39 -18.18
CA ALA A 93 4.66 14.20 -18.47
C ALA A 93 4.38 13.60 -19.86
N SER A 94 5.27 13.84 -20.82
CA SER A 94 5.21 13.29 -22.18
C SER A 94 5.55 11.80 -22.18
N TYR A 95 6.66 11.42 -21.54
CA TYR A 95 7.03 10.02 -21.36
C TYR A 95 6.01 9.26 -20.51
N ALA A 96 5.53 9.85 -19.40
CA ALA A 96 4.51 9.25 -18.54
C ALA A 96 3.20 8.96 -19.29
N SER A 97 2.83 9.81 -20.25
CA SER A 97 1.68 9.58 -21.14
C SER A 97 1.93 8.45 -22.13
N ALA A 98 3.08 8.44 -22.82
CA ALA A 98 3.42 7.35 -23.75
C ALA A 98 3.57 6.00 -23.03
N PHE A 99 4.09 5.97 -21.81
CA PHE A 99 4.18 4.76 -21.00
C PHE A 99 2.78 4.24 -20.59
N ARG A 100 1.82 5.13 -20.24
CA ARG A 100 0.41 4.74 -20.06
C ARG A 100 -0.16 4.10 -21.34
N ASP A 101 0.08 4.71 -22.49
CA ASP A 101 -0.51 4.28 -23.77
C ASP A 101 0.13 2.97 -24.28
N ALA A 102 1.44 2.80 -24.11
CA ALA A 102 2.14 1.54 -24.34
C ALA A 102 1.65 0.42 -23.40
N ALA A 103 1.34 0.74 -22.14
CA ALA A 103 0.75 -0.21 -21.20
C ALA A 103 -0.65 -0.64 -21.65
N HIS A 104 -1.49 0.29 -22.11
CA HIS A 104 -2.79 -0.04 -22.71
C HIS A 104 -2.64 -0.91 -23.96
N ALA A 105 -1.68 -0.61 -24.84
CA ALA A 105 -1.40 -1.39 -26.04
C ALA A 105 -0.97 -2.85 -25.73
N ARG A 106 -0.37 -3.08 -24.56
CA ARG A 106 -0.03 -4.42 -24.04
C ARG A 106 -1.11 -5.07 -23.16
N GLY A 107 -2.32 -4.50 -23.11
CA GLY A 107 -3.47 -5.06 -22.37
C GLY A 107 -3.51 -4.74 -20.87
N LEU A 108 -2.68 -3.81 -20.39
CA LEU A 108 -2.67 -3.39 -18.99
C LEU A 108 -3.63 -2.21 -18.74
N HIS A 109 -4.28 -2.22 -17.58
CA HIS A 109 -4.92 -1.03 -17.06
C HIS A 109 -3.89 -0.09 -16.42
N ALA A 110 -3.65 1.06 -17.05
CA ALA A 110 -2.78 2.12 -16.54
C ALA A 110 -3.47 3.49 -16.55
N ARG A 111 -3.02 4.44 -15.71
CA ARG A 111 -3.39 5.85 -15.82
C ARG A 111 -2.25 6.78 -15.42
N THR A 112 -2.20 7.94 -16.06
CA THR A 112 -1.42 9.09 -15.60
C THR A 112 -2.11 9.77 -14.41
N VAL A 113 -1.32 10.31 -13.49
CA VAL A 113 -1.76 11.10 -12.34
C VAL A 113 -1.18 12.50 -12.46
N ASP A 114 -2.03 13.52 -12.47
CA ASP A 114 -1.63 14.93 -12.43
C ASP A 114 -2.59 15.71 -11.52
N HIS A 115 -2.25 15.75 -10.23
CA HIS A 115 -3.02 16.45 -9.20
C HIS A 115 -2.07 17.25 -8.29
N HIS A 116 -2.45 18.49 -7.98
CA HIS A 116 -1.74 19.30 -7.00
C HIS A 116 -1.87 18.68 -5.60
N GLY A 117 -0.78 18.61 -4.85
CA GLY A 117 -0.76 17.98 -3.52
C GLY A 117 -0.91 16.45 -3.54
N PHE A 118 -0.70 15.79 -4.69
CA PHE A 118 -0.70 14.33 -4.73
C PHE A 118 0.43 13.76 -3.83
N PRO A 119 0.15 12.79 -2.95
CA PRO A 119 1.16 12.20 -2.07
C PRO A 119 2.09 11.27 -2.86
N ILE A 120 3.19 11.82 -3.37
CA ILE A 120 4.35 11.04 -3.82
C ILE A 120 4.96 10.36 -2.59
N ASP A 121 5.26 9.06 -2.70
CA ASP A 121 5.73 8.23 -1.59
C ASP A 121 7.12 8.64 -1.09
N THR A 122 7.39 8.37 0.20
CA THR A 122 8.69 8.65 0.83
C THR A 122 9.85 8.10 0.00
N GLY A 123 9.71 6.89 -0.54
CA GLY A 123 10.77 6.24 -1.28
C GLY A 123 11.15 6.98 -2.55
N SER A 124 10.17 7.38 -3.36
CA SER A 124 10.42 8.19 -4.55
C SER A 124 10.97 9.58 -4.21
N VAL A 125 10.47 10.22 -3.15
CA VAL A 125 10.99 11.53 -2.69
C VAL A 125 12.45 11.41 -2.26
N VAL A 126 12.78 10.43 -1.41
CA VAL A 126 14.14 10.17 -0.91
C VAL A 126 15.08 9.81 -2.05
N ALA A 127 14.69 8.87 -2.92
CA ALA A 127 15.52 8.43 -4.04
C ALA A 127 15.84 9.59 -4.99
N LEU A 128 14.87 10.41 -5.35
CA LEU A 128 15.10 11.56 -6.24
C LEU A 128 15.93 12.66 -5.55
N ARG A 129 15.65 13.00 -4.29
CA ARG A 129 16.42 14.01 -3.53
C ARG A 129 17.89 13.62 -3.29
N LEU A 130 18.22 12.32 -3.35
CA LEU A 130 19.58 11.82 -3.17
C LEU A 130 20.30 11.49 -4.50
N LEU A 131 19.59 11.03 -5.54
CA LEU A 131 20.19 10.71 -6.85
C LEU A 131 20.35 11.94 -7.76
N ASP A 132 19.49 12.95 -7.61
CA ASP A 132 19.59 14.25 -8.29
C ASP A 132 19.25 15.39 -7.31
N PRO A 133 20.17 15.74 -6.38
CA PRO A 133 19.92 16.73 -5.33
C PRO A 133 19.65 18.15 -5.86
N ASP A 134 20.07 18.44 -7.10
CA ASP A 134 19.83 19.71 -7.79
C ASP A 134 18.47 19.77 -8.51
N GLY A 135 17.78 18.64 -8.66
CA GLY A 135 16.56 18.51 -9.45
C GLY A 135 16.75 18.92 -10.92
N ARG A 136 17.90 18.57 -11.52
CA ARG A 136 18.22 18.86 -12.93
C ARG A 136 17.39 18.01 -13.89
N LEU A 137 17.30 16.70 -13.62
CA LEU A 137 16.61 15.70 -14.44
C LEU A 137 15.09 15.67 -14.17
N PRO A 138 14.26 15.36 -15.17
CA PRO A 138 12.90 14.89 -14.94
C PRO A 138 12.88 13.42 -14.49
N ALA A 139 11.82 13.04 -13.80
CA ALA A 139 11.56 11.65 -13.41
C ALA A 139 10.29 11.11 -14.10
N CYS A 140 10.12 9.79 -14.08
CA CYS A 140 8.85 9.13 -14.29
C CYS A 140 8.71 8.07 -13.19
N ILE A 141 7.73 8.24 -12.31
CA ILE A 141 7.46 7.31 -11.20
C ILE A 141 6.27 6.43 -11.59
N VAL A 142 6.38 5.11 -11.42
CA VAL A 142 5.25 4.17 -11.53
C VAL A 142 5.00 3.46 -10.21
N SER A 143 3.72 3.38 -9.85
CA SER A 143 3.22 2.72 -8.65
C SER A 143 3.43 1.21 -8.69
N SER A 144 3.67 0.58 -7.54
CA SER A 144 3.51 -0.86 -7.40
C SER A 144 2.03 -1.23 -7.26
N ASN A 145 1.41 -1.79 -8.29
CA ASN A 145 0.10 -2.44 -8.15
C ASN A 145 0.21 -3.55 -7.09
N VAL A 146 -0.73 -3.64 -6.17
CA VAL A 146 -0.73 -4.64 -5.09
C VAL A 146 -1.07 -6.02 -5.64
N TYR A 147 -2.01 -6.11 -6.58
CA TYR A 147 -2.50 -7.37 -7.14
C TYR A 147 -1.57 -7.98 -8.20
N SER A 148 -0.76 -7.17 -8.87
CA SER A 148 0.02 -7.60 -10.04
C SER A 148 0.93 -8.80 -9.79
N ASP A 149 0.90 -9.78 -10.69
CA ASP A 149 1.77 -10.95 -10.64
C ASP A 149 3.13 -10.67 -11.34
N ARG A 150 3.93 -11.71 -11.64
CA ARG A 150 5.13 -11.55 -12.46
C ARG A 150 4.78 -11.15 -13.89
N ALA A 151 3.78 -11.76 -14.52
CA ALA A 151 3.44 -11.49 -15.91
C ALA A 151 2.99 -10.03 -16.11
N GLU A 152 2.08 -9.52 -15.29
CA GLU A 152 1.65 -8.12 -15.32
C GLU A 152 2.85 -7.15 -15.12
N THR A 153 3.72 -7.45 -14.15
CA THR A 153 4.93 -6.64 -13.89
C THR A 153 5.97 -6.69 -15.02
N VAL A 154 6.16 -7.83 -15.68
CA VAL A 154 7.04 -7.98 -16.86
C VAL A 154 6.47 -7.22 -18.06
N VAL A 155 5.16 -7.34 -18.30
CA VAL A 155 4.48 -6.62 -19.40
C VAL A 155 4.55 -5.10 -19.19
N LEU A 156 4.45 -4.62 -17.95
CA LEU A 156 4.60 -3.20 -17.61
C LEU A 156 6.03 -2.71 -17.87
N ALA A 157 7.04 -3.51 -17.55
CA ALA A 157 8.43 -3.18 -17.85
C ALA A 157 8.71 -3.09 -19.36
N LYS A 158 8.10 -3.99 -20.15
CA LYS A 158 8.17 -3.94 -21.62
C LYS A 158 7.46 -2.70 -22.18
N ALA A 159 6.32 -2.29 -21.61
CA ALA A 159 5.64 -1.03 -21.98
C ALA A 159 6.51 0.21 -21.71
N ALA A 160 7.25 0.26 -20.59
CA ALA A 160 8.21 1.32 -20.34
C ALA A 160 9.35 1.31 -21.38
N ALA A 161 9.88 0.12 -21.70
CA ALA A 161 10.90 -0.02 -22.73
C ALA A 161 10.41 0.38 -24.14
N ASP A 162 9.11 0.21 -24.45
CA ASP A 162 8.51 0.70 -25.69
C ASP A 162 8.48 2.23 -25.73
N ALA A 163 7.97 2.88 -24.67
CA ALA A 163 7.92 4.35 -24.59
C ALA A 163 9.32 5.01 -24.66
N LEU A 164 10.36 4.36 -24.09
CA LEU A 164 11.74 4.82 -24.22
C LEU A 164 12.23 4.75 -25.68
N ARG A 165 11.96 3.62 -26.35
CA ARG A 165 12.34 3.40 -27.76
C ARG A 165 11.60 4.32 -28.73
N GLU A 166 10.31 4.54 -28.51
CA GLU A 166 9.47 5.43 -29.33
C GLU A 166 9.93 6.89 -29.22
N GLN A 167 10.24 7.36 -28.00
CA GLN A 167 10.70 8.73 -27.78
C GLN A 167 12.21 8.93 -27.97
N GLY A 168 12.96 7.87 -28.26
CA GLY A 168 14.43 7.90 -28.40
C GLY A 168 15.19 8.25 -27.12
N LYS A 169 14.58 8.09 -25.95
CA LYS A 169 15.08 8.56 -24.65
C LYS A 169 15.96 7.54 -23.95
N ARG A 170 16.96 8.04 -23.22
CA ARG A 170 17.87 7.29 -22.35
C ARG A 170 17.49 7.51 -20.88
N ALA A 171 17.27 6.45 -20.13
CA ALA A 171 16.86 6.51 -18.73
C ALA A 171 17.80 5.74 -17.81
N VAL A 172 17.86 6.14 -16.54
CA VAL A 172 18.35 5.27 -15.46
C VAL A 172 17.15 4.57 -14.85
N ALA A 173 17.18 3.23 -14.79
CA ALA A 173 16.16 2.45 -14.11
C ALA A 173 16.45 2.45 -12.60
N VAL A 174 15.49 2.88 -11.77
CA VAL A 174 15.67 3.04 -10.32
C VAL A 174 14.62 2.22 -9.56
N MET A 175 15.07 1.16 -8.90
CA MET A 175 14.22 0.28 -8.09
C MET A 175 14.27 0.73 -6.63
N VAL A 176 13.20 1.38 -6.17
CA VAL A 176 13.10 1.92 -4.82
C VAL A 176 12.59 0.81 -3.88
N MET A 177 13.49 0.07 -3.24
CA MET A 177 13.16 -1.06 -2.37
C MET A 177 14.18 -1.34 -1.26
N THR A 178 13.65 -1.77 -0.11
CA THR A 178 14.39 -2.56 0.89
C THR A 178 14.56 -4.01 0.43
N LEU A 179 15.61 -4.67 0.91
CA LEU A 179 15.80 -6.12 0.77
C LEU A 179 14.85 -6.85 1.75
N SER A 180 15.39 -7.41 2.84
CA SER A 180 14.60 -7.69 4.04
C SER A 180 13.93 -6.41 4.58
N ASN A 181 12.74 -6.57 5.13
CA ASN A 181 11.86 -5.47 5.54
C ASN A 181 11.08 -5.88 6.78
N ARG A 182 11.83 -6.37 7.78
CA ARG A 182 11.31 -6.62 9.11
C ARG A 182 11.84 -5.50 10.00
N PHE A 183 11.00 -4.49 10.20
CA PHE A 183 11.30 -3.37 11.06
C PHE A 183 11.24 -3.78 12.53
N PHE A 184 11.99 -3.11 13.40
CA PHE A 184 11.68 -3.15 14.83
C PHE A 184 10.29 -2.54 15.06
N THR A 185 9.59 -3.03 16.08
CA THR A 185 8.25 -2.55 16.49
C THR A 185 8.30 -1.60 17.69
N ASP A 186 9.48 -1.44 18.26
CA ASP A 186 9.79 -0.65 19.44
C ASP A 186 10.76 0.46 19.05
N PHE A 187 10.75 1.58 19.78
CA PHE A 187 11.74 2.63 19.59
C PHE A 187 13.13 2.10 20.01
N ILE A 188 14.05 2.02 19.04
CA ILE A 188 15.47 1.72 19.26
C ILE A 188 16.30 3.00 19.21
N ALA A 189 17.43 3.04 19.92
CA ALA A 189 18.40 4.11 19.70
C ALA A 189 19.09 3.91 18.32
N PRO A 190 19.46 5.00 17.59
CA PRO A 190 20.14 4.89 16.30
C PRO A 190 21.35 3.96 16.30
N GLU A 191 22.18 4.02 17.35
CA GLU A 191 23.38 3.22 17.57
C GLU A 191 23.11 1.72 17.81
N GLU A 192 21.88 1.33 18.12
CA GLU A 192 21.46 -0.06 18.31
C GLU A 192 21.00 -0.73 17.01
N ASP A 193 20.81 0.03 15.93
CA ASP A 193 20.23 -0.45 14.68
C ASP A 193 21.07 -1.54 14.02
N ARG A 194 20.39 -2.62 13.64
CA ARG A 194 20.97 -3.92 13.23
C ARG A 194 19.93 -4.69 12.44
N ILE A 195 20.36 -5.52 11.48
CA ILE A 195 19.42 -6.33 10.69
C ILE A 195 18.63 -7.24 11.65
N HIS A 196 17.30 -7.17 11.62
CA HIS A 196 16.43 -7.75 12.65
C HIS A 196 16.61 -9.27 12.83
N SER A 197 17.14 -9.99 11.84
CA SER A 197 17.46 -11.41 11.97
C SER A 197 18.69 -11.80 11.18
N ALA A 198 19.52 -12.68 11.75
CA ALA A 198 20.68 -13.25 11.07
C ALA A 198 20.28 -13.98 9.76
N LYS A 199 19.10 -14.60 9.70
CA LYS A 199 18.58 -15.20 8.46
C LYS A 199 18.23 -14.14 7.40
N ASP A 200 17.69 -13.02 7.83
CA ASP A 200 17.35 -11.92 6.92
C ASP A 200 18.65 -11.32 6.34
N ASP A 201 19.70 -11.18 7.16
CA ASP A 201 21.04 -10.76 6.71
C ASP A 201 21.70 -11.78 5.76
N GLU A 202 21.63 -13.07 6.07
CA GLU A 202 22.16 -14.17 5.24
C GLU A 202 21.56 -14.12 3.82
N TYR A 203 20.24 -13.95 3.70
CA TYR A 203 19.56 -13.91 2.41
C TYR A 203 19.70 -12.57 1.69
N ASN A 204 19.84 -11.46 2.42
CA ASN A 204 20.25 -10.18 1.84
C ASN A 204 21.62 -10.29 1.17
N ARG A 205 22.62 -10.89 1.85
CA ARG A 205 23.97 -11.08 1.31
C ARG A 205 23.98 -11.96 0.07
N LYS A 206 23.27 -13.09 0.08
CA LYS A 206 23.12 -13.97 -1.11
C LYS A 206 22.50 -13.26 -2.31
N LEU A 207 21.54 -12.37 -2.09
CA LEU A 207 20.97 -11.55 -3.16
C LEU A 207 21.97 -10.50 -3.66
N LEU A 208 22.70 -9.85 -2.76
CA LEU A 208 23.75 -8.87 -3.10
C LEU A 208 24.94 -9.51 -3.84
N GLU A 209 25.31 -10.75 -3.54
CA GLU A 209 26.32 -11.54 -4.27
C GLU A 209 25.91 -11.79 -5.72
N LEU A 210 24.64 -12.16 -5.97
CA LEU A 210 24.11 -12.32 -7.34
C LEU A 210 24.15 -10.99 -8.09
N LEU A 211 23.68 -9.91 -7.48
CA LEU A 211 23.64 -8.57 -8.09
C LEU A 211 25.06 -8.03 -8.36
N ALA A 212 25.99 -8.17 -7.41
CA ALA A 212 27.41 -7.82 -7.61
C ALA A 212 28.05 -8.64 -8.75
N SER A 213 27.67 -9.91 -8.89
CA SER A 213 28.10 -10.78 -9.99
C SER A 213 27.44 -10.47 -11.34
N GLY A 214 26.63 -9.41 -11.45
CA GLY A 214 25.93 -9.04 -12.68
C GLY A 214 24.71 -9.90 -13.03
N ARG A 215 24.25 -10.75 -12.10
CA ARG A 215 23.24 -11.80 -12.34
C ARG A 215 21.84 -11.32 -12.01
N LEU A 216 21.41 -10.24 -12.69
CA LEU A 216 20.11 -9.62 -12.48
C LEU A 216 18.94 -10.59 -12.75
N GLU A 217 19.03 -11.42 -13.79
CA GLU A 217 17.95 -12.36 -14.12
C GLU A 217 17.87 -13.50 -13.10
N ASP A 218 19.01 -14.10 -12.71
CA ASP A 218 19.01 -15.09 -11.62
C ASP A 218 18.46 -14.50 -10.32
N ALA A 219 18.77 -13.23 -10.01
CA ALA A 219 18.26 -12.53 -8.84
C ALA A 219 16.74 -12.28 -8.93
N ALA A 220 16.23 -11.92 -10.10
CA ALA A 220 14.81 -11.74 -10.37
C ALA A 220 14.03 -13.06 -10.28
N GLN A 221 14.57 -14.15 -10.81
CA GLN A 221 13.96 -15.49 -10.79
C GLN A 221 13.97 -16.10 -9.37
N LEU A 222 15.11 -16.07 -8.68
CA LEU A 222 15.26 -16.60 -7.32
C LEU A 222 14.53 -15.77 -6.25
N SER A 223 14.06 -14.56 -6.59
CA SER A 223 13.39 -13.64 -5.66
C SER A 223 12.20 -14.26 -4.91
N ARG A 224 11.41 -15.12 -5.58
CA ARG A 224 10.26 -15.84 -4.96
C ARG A 224 10.70 -16.68 -3.76
N GLU A 225 11.80 -17.43 -3.90
CA GLU A 225 12.34 -18.30 -2.85
C GLU A 225 13.06 -17.47 -1.78
N ILE A 226 13.84 -16.46 -2.18
CA ILE A 226 14.47 -15.52 -1.25
C ILE A 226 13.41 -14.86 -0.35
N GLN A 227 12.30 -14.39 -0.92
CA GLN A 227 11.16 -13.82 -0.18
C GLN A 227 10.55 -14.82 0.82
N ARG A 228 10.28 -16.05 0.37
CA ARG A 228 9.75 -17.14 1.20
C ARG A 228 10.64 -17.39 2.42
N GLN A 229 11.95 -17.30 2.25
CA GLN A 229 12.93 -17.58 3.30
C GLN A 229 13.10 -16.45 4.31
N ILE A 230 13.11 -15.18 3.90
CA ILE A 230 13.19 -13.99 4.80
C ILE A 230 11.91 -13.73 5.60
N ARG A 231 10.86 -14.56 5.43
CA ARG A 231 9.54 -14.46 6.09
C ARG A 231 8.79 -13.14 5.87
N VAL A 232 9.23 -12.28 4.94
CA VAL A 232 8.53 -11.02 4.66
C VAL A 232 7.37 -11.26 3.69
N LYS A 233 6.16 -11.36 4.24
CA LYS A 233 4.90 -11.30 3.49
C LYS A 233 4.64 -9.87 2.94
N LYS A 234 5.52 -9.35 2.07
CA LYS A 234 5.30 -8.06 1.39
C LYS A 234 4.08 -8.19 0.47
N VAL A 235 3.33 -7.09 0.34
CA VAL A 235 2.36 -6.88 -0.77
C VAL A 235 3.08 -6.77 -2.13
N VAL A 236 4.38 -6.46 -2.11
CA VAL A 236 5.18 -6.04 -3.28
C VAL A 236 6.11 -7.14 -3.84
N ASN A 237 6.07 -8.37 -3.29
CA ASN A 237 6.61 -9.62 -3.87
C ASN A 237 7.92 -9.56 -4.72
N PHE A 238 8.91 -8.74 -4.36
CA PHE A 238 10.11 -8.46 -5.20
C PHE A 238 9.84 -8.06 -6.65
N LYS A 239 8.62 -7.56 -6.96
CA LYS A 239 8.21 -7.00 -8.25
C LYS A 239 9.25 -6.05 -8.89
N PRO A 240 9.99 -5.19 -8.16
CA PRO A 240 11.03 -4.35 -8.78
C PRO A 240 12.14 -5.14 -9.48
N LEU A 241 12.52 -6.34 -9.02
CA LEU A 241 13.55 -7.14 -9.70
C LEU A 241 13.03 -7.73 -11.02
N TRP A 242 11.78 -8.19 -11.05
CA TRP A 242 11.12 -8.61 -12.30
C TRP A 242 11.00 -7.44 -13.27
N PHE A 243 10.56 -6.28 -12.78
CA PHE A 243 10.43 -5.06 -13.57
C PHE A 243 11.79 -4.62 -14.14
N MET A 244 12.84 -4.57 -13.30
CA MET A 244 14.19 -4.17 -13.70
C MET A 244 14.80 -5.11 -14.74
N SER A 245 14.68 -6.44 -14.56
CA SER A 245 15.23 -7.42 -15.51
C SER A 245 14.50 -7.37 -16.85
N ALA A 246 13.17 -7.32 -16.85
CA ALA A 246 12.38 -7.20 -18.09
C ALA A 246 12.59 -5.85 -18.80
N LEU A 247 12.82 -4.77 -18.06
CA LEU A 247 13.10 -3.42 -18.59
C LEU A 247 14.50 -3.35 -19.24
N MET A 248 15.53 -3.80 -18.52
CA MET A 248 16.94 -3.69 -18.95
C MET A 248 17.37 -4.81 -19.91
N GLY A 249 16.69 -5.96 -19.87
CA GLY A 249 16.98 -7.17 -20.63
C GLY A 249 17.15 -8.37 -19.70
N PRO A 250 16.35 -9.45 -19.83
CA PRO A 250 16.36 -10.59 -18.91
C PRO A 250 17.59 -11.47 -19.14
N HIS A 251 18.74 -11.03 -18.62
CA HIS A 251 20.02 -11.70 -18.82
C HIS A 251 21.11 -11.31 -17.80
N ASN A 252 22.03 -12.24 -17.50
CA ASN A 252 23.15 -12.03 -16.58
C ASN A 252 24.38 -11.33 -17.22
N ARG A 253 24.15 -10.25 -17.99
CA ARG A 253 25.18 -9.47 -18.71
C ARG A 253 25.29 -8.03 -18.18
N TYR A 254 25.64 -7.91 -16.91
CA TYR A 254 25.84 -6.63 -16.24
C TYR A 254 27.16 -6.61 -15.47
N GLU A 255 27.72 -5.43 -15.29
CA GLU A 255 28.75 -5.16 -14.28
C GLU A 255 28.04 -4.62 -13.03
N GLY A 256 28.06 -5.42 -11.97
CA GLY A 256 27.41 -5.14 -10.69
C GLY A 256 28.34 -4.48 -9.69
N SER A 257 27.80 -3.64 -8.81
CA SER A 257 28.54 -3.09 -7.67
C SER A 257 27.60 -2.74 -6.52
N VAL A 258 27.94 -3.16 -5.30
CA VAL A 258 27.24 -2.81 -4.07
C VAL A 258 28.02 -1.68 -3.40
N HIS A 259 27.46 -0.47 -3.43
CA HIS A 259 28.10 0.74 -2.89
C HIS A 259 27.91 0.86 -1.38
N ALA A 260 26.81 0.33 -0.85
CA ALA A 260 26.53 0.24 0.56
C ALA A 260 25.55 -0.90 0.86
N TYR A 261 25.68 -1.51 2.05
CA TYR A 261 24.67 -2.37 2.65
C TYR A 261 24.72 -2.22 4.18
N ALA A 262 23.58 -1.87 4.80
CA ALA A 262 23.45 -1.60 6.22
C ALA A 262 22.00 -1.86 6.70
N PRO A 263 21.79 -1.94 8.03
CA PRO A 263 20.45 -1.80 8.58
C PRO A 263 19.91 -0.38 8.39
N ILE A 264 18.59 -0.27 8.24
CA ILE A 264 17.81 0.93 8.58
C ILE A 264 16.56 0.47 9.33
N HIS A 265 16.51 0.76 10.62
CA HIS A 265 15.44 0.41 11.57
C HIS A 265 15.07 -1.09 11.53
N GLY A 266 16.06 -1.98 11.44
CA GLY A 266 15.88 -3.43 11.32
C GLY A 266 15.85 -3.98 9.89
N ALA A 267 15.48 -3.16 8.89
CA ALA A 267 15.37 -3.57 7.49
C ALA A 267 16.72 -3.53 6.75
N GLY A 268 16.89 -4.38 5.74
CA GLY A 268 18.08 -4.41 4.88
C GLY A 268 18.03 -3.31 3.82
N ALA A 269 18.89 -2.30 3.98
CA ALA A 269 19.04 -1.20 3.04
C ALA A 269 20.35 -1.35 2.26
N ALA A 270 20.27 -1.33 0.92
CA ALA A 270 21.45 -1.46 0.05
C ALA A 270 21.36 -0.49 -1.13
N VAL A 271 22.51 0.06 -1.53
CA VAL A 271 22.65 0.83 -2.77
C VAL A 271 23.49 0.02 -3.75
N VAL A 272 22.91 -0.35 -4.89
CA VAL A 272 23.50 -1.25 -5.88
C VAL A 272 23.39 -0.63 -7.27
N SER A 273 24.43 -0.73 -8.08
CA SER A 273 24.40 -0.39 -9.51
C SER A 273 24.63 -1.60 -10.40
N LEU A 274 23.98 -1.60 -11.56
CA LEU A 274 24.13 -2.58 -12.65
C LEU A 274 24.29 -1.82 -13.98
N ALA A 275 25.46 -1.89 -14.60
CA ALA A 275 25.71 -1.32 -15.92
C ALA A 275 25.71 -2.45 -16.98
N PRO A 276 25.09 -2.29 -18.17
CA PRO A 276 25.12 -3.31 -19.22
C PRO A 276 26.56 -3.63 -19.67
N SER A 277 26.92 -4.91 -19.75
CA SER A 277 28.26 -5.36 -20.17
C SER A 277 28.19 -6.29 -21.39
N SER A 278 29.30 -6.36 -22.13
CA SER A 278 29.51 -7.39 -23.15
C SER A 278 29.91 -8.75 -22.55
N ARG A 279 30.35 -8.75 -21.28
CA ARG A 279 30.63 -9.95 -20.49
C ARG A 279 29.39 -10.37 -19.70
N GLY A 280 29.32 -11.63 -19.30
CA GLY A 280 28.26 -12.12 -18.44
C GLY A 280 28.49 -13.53 -17.94
N VAL A 281 27.72 -13.90 -16.92
CA VAL A 281 27.65 -15.27 -16.41
C VAL A 281 26.60 -16.04 -17.23
N GLY A 282 26.72 -17.36 -17.29
CA GLY A 282 25.67 -18.21 -17.87
C GLY A 282 24.31 -17.93 -17.24
N LEU A 283 23.24 -18.04 -18.03
CA LEU A 283 21.87 -17.99 -17.51
C LEU A 283 21.57 -19.31 -16.80
N LYS A 284 20.86 -19.25 -15.68
CA LYS A 284 20.07 -20.41 -15.25
C LYS A 284 18.80 -20.47 -16.10
N GLU A 285 18.50 -21.66 -16.61
CA GLU A 285 17.24 -21.93 -17.26
C GLU A 285 16.15 -22.12 -16.19
N PHE A 286 14.99 -21.51 -16.41
CA PHE A 286 13.82 -21.59 -15.54
C PHE A 286 12.59 -21.76 -16.44
N ASP A 287 11.70 -22.70 -16.13
CA ASP A 287 10.44 -22.94 -16.85
C ASP A 287 9.39 -21.85 -16.55
N GLU A 288 9.74 -20.58 -16.73
CA GLU A 288 8.85 -19.43 -16.57
C GLU A 288 8.63 -18.73 -17.92
N GLU A 289 7.37 -18.67 -18.36
CA GLU A 289 6.99 -18.02 -19.62
C GLU A 289 7.44 -16.54 -19.66
N ASP A 290 7.93 -16.12 -20.83
CA ASP A 290 8.06 -14.70 -21.18
C ASP A 290 6.77 -14.22 -21.86
N VAL A 291 6.26 -13.07 -21.43
CA VAL A 291 4.91 -12.59 -21.76
C VAL A 291 5.00 -11.24 -22.45
N GLU A 292 4.36 -11.11 -23.62
CA GLU A 292 4.32 -9.85 -24.39
C GLU A 292 3.10 -8.98 -24.07
N ALA A 293 1.93 -9.59 -23.87
CA ALA A 293 0.68 -8.90 -23.55
C ALA A 293 -0.02 -9.60 -22.38
N TYR A 294 -0.60 -8.80 -21.48
CA TYR A 294 -1.38 -9.31 -20.36
C TYR A 294 -2.83 -9.53 -20.81
N LEU A 295 -3.41 -10.67 -20.44
CA LEU A 295 -4.73 -11.12 -20.91
C LEU A 295 -5.72 -11.36 -19.76
N GLY A 296 -5.45 -10.81 -18.58
CA GLY A 296 -6.15 -11.12 -17.33
C GLY A 296 -5.56 -12.31 -16.57
N ASP A 297 -5.97 -12.48 -15.32
CA ASP A 297 -5.46 -13.53 -14.44
C ASP A 297 -5.86 -14.94 -14.89
N ARG A 298 -4.89 -15.86 -14.83
CA ARG A 298 -5.06 -17.27 -15.20
C ARG A 298 -6.00 -17.97 -14.22
N GLY A 299 -7.28 -18.03 -14.59
CA GLY A 299 -8.34 -18.70 -13.80
C GLY A 299 -9.64 -17.88 -13.70
N VAL A 300 -9.64 -16.60 -14.08
CA VAL A 300 -10.86 -15.80 -14.12
C VAL A 300 -11.76 -16.30 -15.26
N VAL A 301 -12.97 -16.74 -14.93
CA VAL A 301 -13.96 -17.18 -15.92
C VAL A 301 -14.56 -15.94 -16.60
N ALA A 302 -13.93 -15.50 -17.69
CA ALA A 302 -14.45 -14.44 -18.53
C ALA A 302 -15.81 -14.85 -19.13
N SER A 303 -16.85 -14.04 -18.91
CA SER A 303 -18.13 -14.17 -19.62
C SER A 303 -17.88 -14.05 -21.12
N ALA A 304 -18.21 -15.09 -21.89
CA ALA A 304 -17.60 -15.34 -23.19
C ALA A 304 -17.83 -14.22 -24.24
N GLY A 305 -16.78 -13.43 -24.49
CA GLY A 305 -16.62 -12.60 -25.68
C GLY A 305 -15.25 -12.86 -26.30
N LYS A 306 -15.21 -13.38 -27.54
CA LYS A 306 -13.93 -13.66 -28.21
C LYS A 306 -13.18 -12.35 -28.53
N PRO A 307 -11.89 -12.21 -28.16
CA PRO A 307 -11.07 -11.11 -28.66
C PRO A 307 -10.85 -11.27 -30.18
N ARG A 308 -10.91 -10.16 -30.90
CA ARG A 308 -10.71 -10.10 -32.36
C ARG A 308 -9.22 -10.15 -32.69
N ARG A 309 -8.79 -11.01 -33.63
CA ARG A 309 -7.39 -11.01 -34.10
C ARG A 309 -7.11 -9.78 -34.97
N LEU A 310 -5.95 -9.15 -34.76
CA LEU A 310 -5.45 -8.01 -35.53
C LEU A 310 -4.88 -8.40 -36.91
N THR A 311 -5.54 -9.34 -37.61
CA THR A 311 -5.07 -9.90 -38.89
C THR A 311 -6.15 -9.96 -39.97
N GLU A 312 -7.34 -9.40 -39.72
CA GLU A 312 -8.45 -9.36 -40.67
C GLU A 312 -8.73 -7.91 -41.08
N ALA A 313 -8.62 -7.63 -42.37
CA ALA A 313 -8.99 -6.34 -42.95
C ALA A 313 -10.50 -6.09 -42.75
N PRO A 314 -10.94 -4.82 -42.64
CA PRO A 314 -12.37 -4.51 -42.52
C PRO A 314 -13.11 -4.92 -43.80
N PRO A 315 -14.30 -5.55 -43.69
CA PRO A 315 -15.15 -5.80 -44.85
C PRO A 315 -15.67 -4.47 -45.43
N GLU A 316 -15.91 -4.45 -46.73
CA GLU A 316 -16.42 -3.26 -47.42
C GLU A 316 -17.80 -2.83 -46.89
N ALA A 317 -18.03 -1.51 -46.84
CA ALA A 317 -19.23 -0.95 -46.27
C ALA A 317 -20.45 -1.16 -47.20
N ALA A 318 -21.36 -2.06 -46.79
CA ALA A 318 -22.67 -2.19 -47.44
C ALA A 318 -23.45 -0.87 -47.32
N THR A 319 -23.93 -0.37 -48.45
CA THR A 319 -24.64 0.91 -48.55
C THR A 319 -26.04 0.82 -47.92
N ALA A 320 -26.23 1.49 -46.79
CA ALA A 320 -27.56 1.72 -46.24
C ALA A 320 -28.29 2.78 -47.09
N THR A 321 -29.46 2.42 -47.64
CA THR A 321 -30.37 3.38 -48.28
C THR A 321 -31.02 4.28 -47.23
N ALA A 322 -31.19 5.57 -47.57
CA ALA A 322 -31.84 6.52 -46.69
C ALA A 322 -33.37 6.37 -46.76
N ASP A 323 -34.00 6.27 -45.59
CA ASP A 323 -35.37 6.73 -45.30
C ASP A 323 -35.47 7.05 -43.79
N ASP A 324 -36.51 7.80 -43.41
CA ASP A 324 -36.86 8.21 -42.03
C ASP A 324 -35.78 8.93 -41.20
N VAL A 325 -35.61 10.22 -41.50
CA VAL A 325 -35.00 11.22 -40.59
C VAL A 325 -36.07 12.24 -40.16
N ALA A 326 -35.94 12.74 -38.93
CA ALA A 326 -36.54 13.97 -38.32
C ALA A 326 -37.52 13.70 -37.13
N PRO A 327 -37.75 14.67 -36.22
CA PRO A 327 -37.14 14.53 -34.88
C PRO A 327 -38.03 14.96 -33.68
N SER A 328 -37.55 14.71 -32.45
CA SER A 328 -38.06 15.43 -31.26
C SER A 328 -36.97 15.73 -30.22
N ARG A 329 -37.07 16.91 -29.59
CA ARG A 329 -36.29 17.37 -28.42
C ARG A 329 -37.24 17.47 -27.21
N ARG A 330 -36.67 17.65 -26.01
CA ARG A 330 -37.32 17.84 -24.68
C ARG A 330 -37.77 16.53 -24.03
N ALA A 331 -37.87 16.43 -22.71
CA ALA A 331 -37.21 17.15 -21.59
C ALA A 331 -37.39 16.33 -20.30
N CYS A 332 -36.69 16.68 -19.22
CA CYS A 332 -36.90 16.08 -17.91
C CYS A 332 -38.14 16.67 -17.23
N ASP A 333 -39.05 15.81 -16.77
CA ASP A 333 -39.93 15.99 -15.60
C ASP A 333 -40.52 14.62 -15.21
N GLY A 334 -40.93 14.44 -13.94
CA GLY A 334 -41.52 13.18 -13.43
C GLY A 334 -42.94 13.39 -12.88
N PRO A 335 -43.46 12.51 -11.98
CA PRO A 335 -42.90 11.22 -11.54
C PRO A 335 -43.92 10.05 -11.48
N GLY A 336 -43.40 8.81 -11.39
CA GLY A 336 -44.04 7.73 -10.62
C GLY A 336 -44.97 6.73 -11.35
N ALA A 337 -44.55 5.47 -11.38
CA ALA A 337 -45.43 4.30 -11.53
C ALA A 337 -44.84 3.11 -10.73
N ARG A 338 -45.69 2.32 -10.05
CA ARG A 338 -45.25 1.13 -9.29
C ARG A 338 -45.40 -0.13 -10.14
N LEU A 339 -44.42 -1.03 -10.07
CA LEU A 339 -44.54 -2.42 -10.53
C LEU A 339 -44.09 -3.36 -9.39
N GLY A 340 -44.95 -4.32 -9.04
CA GLY A 340 -44.71 -5.26 -7.95
C GLY A 340 -43.98 -6.54 -8.40
N PRO A 341 -43.32 -7.26 -7.47
CA PRO A 341 -42.60 -8.49 -7.80
C PRO A 341 -43.55 -9.66 -8.09
N ARG A 342 -43.21 -10.47 -9.09
CA ARG A 342 -43.80 -11.80 -9.29
C ARG A 342 -43.08 -12.83 -8.43
N SER A 343 -43.82 -13.58 -7.64
CA SER A 343 -43.30 -14.71 -6.85
C SER A 343 -43.17 -15.98 -7.69
N VAL A 344 -42.09 -16.74 -7.47
CA VAL A 344 -42.02 -18.17 -7.79
C VAL A 344 -41.44 -18.88 -6.56
N ALA A 345 -42.12 -19.92 -6.08
CA ALA A 345 -41.69 -20.73 -4.94
C ALA A 345 -41.01 -22.03 -5.41
N PRO A 346 -40.05 -22.59 -4.67
CA PRO A 346 -39.38 -23.83 -5.03
C PRO A 346 -40.22 -25.07 -4.66
N PRO A 347 -40.08 -26.19 -5.39
CA PRO A 347 -40.57 -27.50 -4.94
C PRO A 347 -39.69 -28.07 -3.81
N SER A 348 -40.23 -29.04 -3.07
CA SER A 348 -39.68 -29.56 -1.82
C SER A 348 -39.22 -31.02 -1.91
N ALA A 349 -38.73 -31.52 -0.76
CA ALA A 349 -38.48 -32.91 -0.38
C ALA A 349 -37.13 -33.53 -0.80
N ALA A 350 -36.59 -34.56 -0.11
CA ALA A 350 -36.52 -34.94 1.33
C ALA A 350 -35.93 -36.37 1.41
N ALA A 351 -35.53 -36.80 2.62
CA ALA A 351 -35.16 -38.18 3.00
C ALA A 351 -33.86 -38.74 2.38
N SER A 352 -33.10 -39.63 3.04
CA SER A 352 -33.07 -39.97 4.47
C SER A 352 -31.79 -40.75 4.84
N LEU A 353 -31.44 -40.67 6.14
CA LEU A 353 -30.86 -41.73 7.00
C LEU A 353 -29.94 -42.80 6.38
N ALA A 354 -28.69 -42.84 6.86
CA ALA A 354 -28.12 -44.06 7.45
C ALA A 354 -26.98 -43.71 8.42
N SER A 355 -26.91 -44.40 9.56
CA SER A 355 -25.87 -44.26 10.58
C SER A 355 -24.88 -45.42 10.56
N PHE A 356 -23.61 -45.16 10.82
CA PHE A 356 -22.70 -46.11 11.46
C PHE A 356 -21.89 -45.39 12.55
N GLY A 357 -21.46 -46.12 13.57
CA GLY A 357 -20.74 -45.58 14.72
C GLY A 357 -19.90 -46.64 15.44
N ALA A 358 -19.50 -46.33 16.69
CA ALA A 358 -18.54 -47.06 17.54
C ALA A 358 -17.05 -46.84 17.17
N SER A 359 -16.07 -46.89 18.11
CA SER A 359 -16.08 -46.71 19.58
C SER A 359 -14.64 -46.73 20.14
N THR A 360 -14.39 -46.05 21.27
CA THR A 360 -13.27 -46.29 22.24
C THR A 360 -11.80 -46.04 21.76
N SER A 361 -10.79 -45.74 22.61
CA SER A 361 -10.70 -45.57 24.09
C SER A 361 -9.44 -44.79 24.57
N MET A 362 -9.59 -44.05 25.69
CA MET A 362 -8.70 -43.94 26.89
C MET A 362 -7.21 -43.51 26.85
N GLY A 363 -6.88 -42.53 27.72
CA GLY A 363 -5.59 -42.37 28.46
C GLY A 363 -4.55 -41.40 27.88
N GLY A 364 -3.79 -40.59 28.66
CA GLY A 364 -3.85 -40.27 30.11
C GLY A 364 -2.58 -39.51 30.60
N GLY A 365 -2.73 -38.57 31.56
CA GLY A 365 -1.62 -37.86 32.25
C GLY A 365 -1.45 -36.35 31.91
N VAL A 366 -0.47 -35.63 32.50
CA VAL A 366 -0.44 -35.01 33.86
C VAL A 366 0.95 -34.34 34.13
N GLY A 367 1.00 -33.18 34.81
CA GLY A 367 2.22 -32.40 35.17
C GLY A 367 2.51 -31.23 34.21
N ASP A 368 2.78 -29.96 34.56
CA ASP A 368 3.13 -29.25 35.84
C ASP A 368 4.60 -29.45 36.32
N SER A 369 5.36 -28.47 36.86
CA SER A 369 5.02 -27.11 37.40
C SER A 369 6.17 -26.07 37.37
N GLY A 370 5.85 -24.75 37.37
CA GLY A 370 6.73 -23.62 37.79
C GLY A 370 7.36 -22.75 36.68
N SER A 371 7.63 -21.43 36.76
CA SER A 371 7.71 -20.35 37.79
C SER A 371 9.13 -19.81 38.02
N GLY A 372 9.35 -18.51 37.83
CA GLY A 372 10.64 -17.84 38.16
C GLY A 372 10.61 -16.32 37.93
N SER A 373 10.94 -15.53 38.96
CA SER A 373 10.83 -14.06 38.98
C SER A 373 12.14 -13.41 39.43
N GLY A 374 12.43 -12.18 38.97
CA GLY A 374 13.56 -11.39 39.46
C GLY A 374 13.44 -9.91 39.11
N SER A 375 13.67 -9.03 40.09
CA SER A 375 13.50 -7.57 40.01
C SER A 375 14.73 -6.84 40.56
N GLY A 376 15.06 -5.67 40.01
CA GLY A 376 16.12 -4.80 40.54
C GLY A 376 15.91 -3.34 40.16
N SER A 377 16.04 -2.43 41.12
CA SER A 377 15.77 -0.99 40.99
C SER A 377 16.92 -0.15 41.53
N GLY A 378 17.20 1.00 40.92
CA GLY A 378 18.19 1.96 41.41
C GLY A 378 17.88 3.38 40.92
N SER A 379 17.90 4.35 41.84
CA SER A 379 17.56 5.75 41.59
C SER A 379 18.60 6.69 42.21
N GLY A 380 18.93 7.78 41.53
CA GLY A 380 19.84 8.81 42.06
C GLY A 380 19.62 10.17 41.38
N SER A 381 19.41 11.20 42.18
CA SER A 381 19.18 12.59 41.75
C SER A 381 20.24 13.51 42.34
N GLY A 382 20.72 14.49 41.57
CA GLY A 382 21.63 15.52 42.07
C GLY A 382 21.72 16.70 41.10
N SER A 383 21.36 17.88 41.58
CA SER A 383 21.40 19.15 40.85
C SER A 383 22.23 20.17 41.61
N GLU A 384 23.03 20.97 40.92
CA GLU A 384 23.39 22.31 41.43
C GLU A 384 23.80 23.27 40.30
N SER A 385 23.86 24.56 40.61
CA SER A 385 23.80 25.66 39.63
C SER A 385 24.91 26.70 39.84
N GLY A 386 25.37 27.34 38.77
CA GLY A 386 26.32 28.46 38.81
C GLY A 386 25.93 29.61 37.89
N SER A 387 25.86 30.83 38.44
CA SER A 387 25.88 32.11 37.69
C SER A 387 27.35 32.47 37.35
N VAL A 388 27.72 33.51 36.59
CA VAL A 388 27.41 34.96 36.64
C VAL A 388 27.60 35.61 35.24
N PRO A 389 27.37 36.94 35.01
CA PRO A 389 27.05 37.49 33.68
C PRO A 389 28.20 38.30 33.03
N ASP A 390 27.97 38.89 31.85
CA ASP A 390 27.86 40.37 31.72
C ASP A 390 27.37 40.86 30.35
N SER A 391 27.12 42.18 30.22
CA SER A 391 26.43 42.82 29.10
C SER A 391 27.29 43.77 28.23
N VAL A 392 26.94 43.92 26.95
CA VAL A 392 27.37 45.02 26.05
C VAL A 392 26.16 45.46 25.21
N SER A 393 26.06 46.74 24.85
CA SER A 393 24.83 47.35 24.31
C SER A 393 25.02 48.24 23.07
N ALA A 394 23.91 48.43 22.34
CA ALA A 394 23.66 49.45 21.30
C ALA A 394 24.40 49.28 19.94
N PRO A 395 23.95 49.93 18.84
CA PRO A 395 22.78 50.82 18.68
C PRO A 395 21.67 50.22 17.78
N GLY A 396 20.60 50.98 17.53
CA GLY A 396 19.50 50.57 16.64
C GLY A 396 18.76 51.73 15.96
N SER A 397 17.86 51.41 15.02
CA SER A 397 16.83 52.32 14.47
C SER A 397 15.83 51.53 13.61
N GLY A 398 14.64 52.10 13.34
CA GLY A 398 13.71 51.61 12.30
C GLY A 398 12.52 50.78 12.78
N SER A 399 11.50 51.42 13.36
CA SER A 399 10.21 50.80 13.65
C SER A 399 9.32 50.70 12.40
N VAL A 400 9.45 49.61 11.64
CA VAL A 400 8.48 49.26 10.59
C VAL A 400 7.31 48.52 11.25
N SER A 401 6.07 48.97 11.01
CA SER A 401 4.88 48.31 11.55
C SER A 401 4.62 47.00 10.80
N ALA A 402 5.09 45.89 11.35
CA ALA A 402 4.71 44.57 10.88
C ALA A 402 3.24 44.31 11.26
N SER A 403 2.42 43.93 10.28
CA SER A 403 1.12 43.32 10.53
C SER A 403 1.31 42.08 11.42
N ALA A 404 0.54 41.96 12.49
CA ALA A 404 0.63 40.82 13.40
C ALA A 404 0.54 39.50 12.61
N PRO A 405 1.40 38.49 12.90
CA PRO A 405 1.31 37.21 12.23
C PRO A 405 -0.06 36.59 12.51
N VAL A 406 -0.73 36.13 11.44
CA VAL A 406 -1.91 35.28 11.60
C VAL A 406 -1.44 34.01 12.33
N SER A 407 -1.87 33.87 13.59
CA SER A 407 -1.51 32.71 14.40
C SER A 407 -1.93 31.44 13.69
N ALA A 408 -1.03 30.46 13.60
CA ALA A 408 -1.41 29.13 13.15
C ALA A 408 -2.53 28.61 14.08
N PRO A 409 -3.61 28.00 13.55
CA PRO A 409 -4.66 27.47 14.39
C PRO A 409 -4.06 26.44 15.36
N ASP A 410 -4.37 26.60 16.65
CA ASP A 410 -3.96 25.66 17.68
C ASP A 410 -4.47 24.26 17.32
N PRO A 411 -3.60 23.23 17.20
CA PRO A 411 -4.03 21.88 16.83
C PRO A 411 -4.93 21.21 17.88
N ALA A 412 -4.96 21.68 19.13
CA ALA A 412 -5.95 21.24 20.10
C ALA A 412 -7.36 21.82 19.80
N SER A 413 -7.44 22.92 19.03
CA SER A 413 -8.68 23.65 18.78
C SER A 413 -9.59 23.02 17.72
N ASP A 414 -9.15 22.02 16.96
CA ASP A 414 -10.02 21.20 16.10
C ASP A 414 -10.51 19.90 16.79
N LEU A 415 -10.04 19.64 18.01
CA LEU A 415 -10.32 18.42 18.79
C LEU A 415 -11.41 18.61 19.86
N ARG A 416 -12.17 19.71 19.81
CA ARG A 416 -13.15 20.17 20.81
C ARG A 416 -14.27 19.16 21.17
N GLY A 417 -14.47 18.10 20.39
CA GLY A 417 -15.50 17.08 20.66
C GLY A 417 -15.07 15.90 21.53
N GLY A 418 -13.77 15.74 21.83
CA GLY A 418 -13.28 14.69 22.74
C GLY A 418 -13.49 13.23 22.28
N PRO A 419 -13.25 12.26 23.18
CA PRO A 419 -13.57 10.84 22.97
C PRO A 419 -15.06 10.56 23.24
N ILE A 420 -15.70 9.76 22.38
CA ILE A 420 -17.11 9.40 22.49
C ILE A 420 -17.22 7.94 22.92
N VAL A 421 -17.95 7.69 24.01
CA VAL A 421 -18.23 6.35 24.54
C VAL A 421 -19.75 6.14 24.56
N ALA A 422 -20.23 5.20 23.74
CA ALA A 422 -21.64 4.91 23.59
C ALA A 422 -22.07 3.80 24.55
N ALA A 423 -22.89 4.14 25.55
CA ALA A 423 -23.37 3.18 26.56
C ALA A 423 -24.26 2.06 25.97
N ALA A 424 -24.82 2.27 24.78
CA ALA A 424 -25.63 1.30 24.05
C ALA A 424 -24.83 0.47 23.01
N ALA A 425 -23.49 0.55 23.02
CA ALA A 425 -22.62 -0.22 22.14
C ALA A 425 -21.61 -1.07 22.95
N PRO A 426 -21.14 -2.22 22.44
CA PRO A 426 -20.28 -3.14 23.19
C PRO A 426 -19.01 -2.48 23.70
N ARG A 427 -18.56 -2.85 24.90
CA ARG A 427 -17.33 -2.28 25.48
C ARG A 427 -16.12 -2.59 24.58
N PRO A 428 -15.27 -1.59 24.24
CA PRO A 428 -14.02 -1.78 23.51
C PRO A 428 -13.17 -2.94 24.05
N VAL A 429 -12.52 -3.70 23.16
CA VAL A 429 -11.59 -4.78 23.56
C VAL A 429 -10.16 -4.28 23.85
N GLY A 430 -9.93 -2.97 23.78
CA GLY A 430 -8.65 -2.33 24.01
C GLY A 430 -8.80 -0.86 24.40
N ALA A 431 -7.66 -0.16 24.55
CA ALA A 431 -7.60 1.22 25.04
C ALA A 431 -7.99 2.27 23.97
N TYR A 432 -9.24 2.24 23.50
CA TYR A 432 -9.77 3.18 22.52
C TYR A 432 -11.26 3.54 22.80
N PRO A 433 -11.74 4.74 22.43
CA PRO A 433 -13.15 5.10 22.51
C PRO A 433 -13.95 4.49 21.35
N HIS A 434 -15.28 4.49 21.43
CA HIS A 434 -16.13 4.05 20.31
C HIS A 434 -15.99 4.96 19.08
N ALA A 435 -15.87 6.27 19.29
CA ALA A 435 -15.57 7.24 18.25
C ALA A 435 -14.78 8.44 18.77
N ARG A 436 -14.26 9.26 17.84
CA ARG A 436 -13.69 10.58 18.10
C ARG A 436 -14.19 11.58 17.07
N ARG A 437 -14.55 12.80 17.49
CA ARG A 437 -14.84 13.92 16.58
C ARG A 437 -13.56 14.68 16.24
N VAL A 438 -13.39 15.03 14.97
CA VAL A 438 -12.35 15.94 14.46
C VAL A 438 -13.02 16.88 13.46
N GLY A 439 -13.15 18.17 13.81
CA GLY A 439 -13.93 19.13 13.04
C GLY A 439 -15.38 18.67 12.78
N GLU A 440 -15.74 18.52 11.51
CA GLU A 440 -17.06 18.04 11.06
C GLU A 440 -17.15 16.51 10.90
N LEU A 441 -16.07 15.76 11.16
CA LEU A 441 -16.03 14.31 10.97
C LEU A 441 -16.06 13.52 12.28
N LEU A 442 -16.68 12.35 12.23
CA LEU A 442 -16.66 11.30 13.23
C LEU A 442 -15.86 10.11 12.70
N TYR A 443 -14.81 9.74 13.42
CA TYR A 443 -14.04 8.54 13.17
C TYR A 443 -14.42 7.49 14.21
N LEU A 444 -15.09 6.42 13.79
CA LEU A 444 -15.41 5.28 14.66
C LEU A 444 -14.18 4.37 14.80
N SER A 445 -14.11 3.63 15.90
CA SER A 445 -13.20 2.49 16.05
C SER A 445 -13.73 1.28 15.25
N GLY A 446 -13.05 0.13 15.33
CA GLY A 446 -13.58 -1.13 14.79
C GLY A 446 -14.85 -1.55 15.54
N ILE A 447 -15.95 -1.74 14.83
CA ILE A 447 -17.25 -2.12 15.40
C ILE A 447 -17.60 -3.55 14.97
N GLY A 448 -17.57 -4.47 15.93
CA GLY A 448 -17.96 -5.88 15.76
C GLY A 448 -19.42 -6.17 16.15
N PRO A 449 -19.91 -7.40 15.94
CA PRO A 449 -21.30 -7.82 16.13
C PRO A 449 -21.72 -8.08 17.57
N ARG A 450 -20.82 -8.02 18.56
CA ARG A 450 -21.14 -8.39 19.96
C ARG A 450 -22.38 -7.65 20.46
N ASP A 451 -23.15 -8.29 21.32
CA ASP A 451 -24.31 -7.69 22.00
C ASP A 451 -23.84 -6.76 23.14
N PRO A 452 -24.35 -5.52 23.25
CA PRO A 452 -23.85 -4.54 24.21
C PRO A 452 -24.10 -4.89 25.69
N VAL A 453 -25.01 -5.81 25.99
CA VAL A 453 -25.41 -6.16 27.37
C VAL A 453 -24.77 -7.46 27.85
N SER A 454 -24.77 -8.49 26.98
CA SER A 454 -24.32 -9.84 27.29
C SER A 454 -22.93 -10.19 26.74
N ASP A 455 -22.37 -9.36 25.85
CA ASP A 455 -21.13 -9.58 25.09
C ASP A 455 -21.14 -10.83 24.18
N ALA A 456 -22.29 -11.51 24.06
CA ALA A 456 -22.51 -12.63 23.14
C ALA A 456 -22.43 -12.19 21.67
N ILE A 457 -22.27 -13.14 20.74
CA ILE A 457 -22.20 -12.87 19.30
C ILE A 457 -23.50 -13.36 18.64
N PRO A 458 -24.40 -12.47 18.20
CA PRO A 458 -25.56 -12.82 17.38
C PRO A 458 -25.09 -13.53 16.10
N GLY A 459 -25.77 -14.61 15.71
CA GLY A 459 -25.31 -15.48 14.63
C GLY A 459 -24.22 -16.49 15.03
N GLY A 460 -23.71 -16.45 16.27
CA GLY A 460 -22.75 -17.40 16.80
C GLY A 460 -21.28 -17.03 16.55
N PRO A 461 -20.34 -17.50 17.40
CA PRO A 461 -18.91 -17.28 17.22
C PRO A 461 -18.34 -18.19 16.11
N VAL A 462 -17.31 -17.72 15.42
CA VAL A 462 -16.68 -18.43 14.28
C VAL A 462 -15.75 -19.59 14.69
N ARG A 463 -15.47 -19.69 16.00
CA ARG A 463 -14.61 -20.72 16.60
C ARG A 463 -14.95 -20.89 18.08
N ASP A 464 -14.70 -22.09 18.60
CA ASP A 464 -14.90 -22.44 19.99
C ASP A 464 -13.74 -21.97 20.90
N PRO A 465 -13.81 -22.18 22.24
CA PRO A 465 -12.73 -21.82 23.16
C PRO A 465 -11.41 -22.60 22.98
N SER A 466 -11.41 -23.72 22.26
CA SER A 466 -10.19 -24.46 21.87
C SER A 466 -9.55 -23.93 20.57
N GLY A 467 -10.29 -23.08 19.84
CA GLY A 467 -9.90 -22.56 18.54
C GLY A 467 -10.41 -23.38 17.34
N ALA A 468 -11.20 -24.43 17.57
CA ALA A 468 -11.82 -25.21 16.51
C ALA A 468 -12.90 -24.39 15.78
N PRO A 469 -12.96 -24.38 14.43
CA PRO A 469 -13.98 -23.65 13.69
C PRO A 469 -15.40 -24.08 14.05
N LEU A 470 -16.32 -23.11 14.07
CA LEU A 470 -17.76 -23.32 14.24
C LEU A 470 -18.50 -22.71 13.04
N ASP A 471 -19.74 -23.15 12.82
CA ASP A 471 -20.63 -22.54 11.83
C ASP A 471 -21.37 -21.32 12.42
N TYR A 472 -21.62 -20.30 11.59
CA TYR A 472 -22.13 -19.00 12.02
C TYR A 472 -22.95 -18.28 10.94
N ASP A 473 -23.92 -17.48 11.36
CA ASP A 473 -24.76 -16.64 10.49
C ASP A 473 -24.15 -15.25 10.28
N ILE A 474 -23.63 -15.02 9.06
CA ILE A 474 -23.10 -13.73 8.61
C ILE A 474 -24.17 -12.64 8.51
N GLU A 475 -25.42 -12.96 8.17
CA GLU A 475 -26.47 -11.94 8.09
C GLU A 475 -26.81 -11.42 9.49
N ALA A 476 -26.95 -12.31 10.47
CA ALA A 476 -27.15 -11.94 11.87
C ALA A 476 -25.98 -11.13 12.46
N GLN A 477 -24.72 -11.52 12.19
CA GLN A 477 -23.56 -10.71 12.62
C GLN A 477 -23.53 -9.35 11.91
N THR A 478 -23.81 -9.28 10.61
CA THR A 478 -23.78 -8.01 9.86
C THR A 478 -24.87 -7.04 10.36
N GLU A 479 -26.07 -7.53 10.66
CA GLU A 479 -27.15 -6.72 11.22
C GLU A 479 -26.75 -6.17 12.60
N ALA A 480 -26.11 -6.98 13.45
CA ALA A 480 -25.62 -6.56 14.76
C ALA A 480 -24.47 -5.53 14.68
N VAL A 481 -23.53 -5.66 13.73
CA VAL A 481 -22.53 -4.63 13.44
C VAL A 481 -23.20 -3.30 13.10
N ILE A 482 -24.22 -3.31 12.23
CA ILE A 482 -24.91 -2.09 11.79
C ILE A 482 -25.72 -1.46 12.93
N ALA A 483 -26.35 -2.26 13.79
CA ALA A 483 -26.99 -1.79 15.02
C ALA A 483 -25.99 -1.12 15.98
N ASN A 484 -24.80 -1.71 16.16
CA ASN A 484 -23.74 -1.14 16.99
C ASN A 484 -23.16 0.16 16.39
N VAL A 485 -22.94 0.21 15.06
CA VAL A 485 -22.52 1.44 14.36
C VAL A 485 -23.57 2.56 14.53
N ARG A 486 -24.86 2.23 14.41
CA ARG A 486 -25.97 3.16 14.65
C ARG A 486 -25.93 3.72 16.08
N ALA A 487 -25.81 2.86 17.10
CA ALA A 487 -25.75 3.28 18.50
C ALA A 487 -24.57 4.23 18.80
N VAL A 488 -23.41 4.00 18.18
CA VAL A 488 -22.24 4.89 18.31
C VAL A 488 -22.46 6.23 17.61
N LEU A 489 -23.09 6.24 16.43
CA LEU A 489 -23.39 7.47 15.71
C LEU A 489 -24.46 8.31 16.43
N GLU A 490 -25.49 7.68 16.97
CA GLU A 490 -26.56 8.36 17.72
C GLU A 490 -26.02 8.96 19.02
N ALA A 491 -25.12 8.26 19.74
CA ALA A 491 -24.38 8.80 20.88
C ALA A 491 -23.44 9.97 20.50
N ALA A 492 -23.07 10.09 19.22
CA ALA A 492 -22.28 11.19 18.66
C ALA A 492 -23.14 12.31 18.02
N GLY A 493 -24.47 12.28 18.19
CA GLY A 493 -25.39 13.26 17.59
C GLY A 493 -25.56 13.13 16.07
N SER A 494 -25.16 12.00 15.49
CA SER A 494 -25.22 11.68 14.06
C SER A 494 -26.14 10.48 13.80
N SER A 495 -26.13 9.92 12.59
CA SER A 495 -26.93 8.75 12.21
C SER A 495 -26.32 8.02 11.00
N LEU A 496 -26.80 6.81 10.69
CA LEU A 496 -26.37 6.06 9.50
C LEU A 496 -26.50 6.87 8.20
N ALA A 497 -27.48 7.76 8.08
CA ALA A 497 -27.69 8.62 6.92
C ALA A 497 -26.61 9.71 6.73
N ARG A 498 -25.64 9.81 7.65
CA ARG A 498 -24.47 10.71 7.58
C ARG A 498 -23.15 9.95 7.43
N VAL A 499 -23.18 8.62 7.28
CA VAL A 499 -21.97 7.81 7.01
C VAL A 499 -21.44 8.15 5.61
N VAL A 500 -20.15 8.47 5.52
CA VAL A 500 -19.47 8.81 4.27
C VAL A 500 -18.62 7.65 3.73
N ASP A 501 -17.98 6.86 4.61
CA ASP A 501 -17.24 5.66 4.24
C ASP A 501 -17.48 4.50 5.22
N VAL A 502 -17.51 3.27 4.67
CA VAL A 502 -17.43 2.03 5.43
C VAL A 502 -16.33 1.12 4.85
N THR A 503 -15.28 0.87 5.63
CA THR A 503 -14.34 -0.21 5.39
C THR A 503 -14.77 -1.43 6.21
N ALA A 504 -15.27 -2.47 5.54
CA ALA A 504 -15.71 -3.71 6.16
C ALA A 504 -14.65 -4.82 6.02
N PHE A 505 -14.42 -5.56 7.09
CA PHE A 505 -13.52 -6.71 7.14
C PHE A 505 -14.34 -8.00 7.23
N LEU A 506 -14.01 -9.01 6.43
CA LEU A 506 -14.61 -10.36 6.47
C LEU A 506 -13.50 -11.40 6.65
N ILE A 507 -13.71 -12.41 7.49
CA ILE A 507 -12.73 -13.49 7.69
C ILE A 507 -12.74 -14.56 6.58
N ASP A 508 -13.89 -14.75 5.93
CA ASP A 508 -14.10 -15.72 4.86
C ASP A 508 -14.90 -15.07 3.72
N MET A 509 -14.19 -14.36 2.83
CA MET A 509 -14.80 -13.58 1.75
C MET A 509 -15.70 -14.43 0.84
N ASP A 510 -15.24 -15.63 0.48
CA ASP A 510 -15.90 -16.47 -0.52
C ASP A 510 -17.20 -17.08 0.02
N ARG A 511 -17.25 -17.39 1.33
CA ARG A 511 -18.48 -17.80 2.04
C ARG A 511 -19.42 -16.62 2.29
N ASP A 512 -18.89 -15.54 2.85
CA ASP A 512 -19.70 -14.55 3.56
C ASP A 512 -20.21 -13.40 2.70
N PHE A 513 -19.47 -13.01 1.64
CA PHE A 513 -19.71 -11.76 0.91
C PHE A 513 -21.15 -11.63 0.41
N ALA A 514 -21.75 -12.73 -0.07
CA ALA A 514 -23.13 -12.71 -0.56
C ALA A 514 -24.18 -12.45 0.54
N GLY A 515 -23.97 -12.92 1.77
CA GLY A 515 -24.84 -12.67 2.92
C GLY A 515 -24.65 -11.27 3.49
N TYR A 516 -23.40 -10.92 3.79
CA TYR A 516 -22.99 -9.57 4.19
C TYR A 516 -23.55 -8.50 3.24
N ASN A 517 -23.39 -8.67 1.93
CA ASN A 517 -23.82 -7.68 0.94
C ASN A 517 -25.35 -7.53 0.85
N ARG A 518 -26.12 -8.61 1.11
CA ARG A 518 -27.59 -8.53 1.22
C ARG A 518 -28.03 -7.68 2.40
N VAL A 519 -27.40 -7.82 3.56
CA VAL A 519 -27.71 -7.02 4.74
C VAL A 519 -27.25 -5.58 4.56
N TYR A 520 -26.00 -5.36 4.13
CA TYR A 520 -25.44 -4.04 3.89
C TYR A 520 -26.32 -3.18 2.97
N ALA A 521 -26.85 -3.77 1.88
CA ALA A 521 -27.74 -3.07 0.95
C ALA A 521 -29.04 -2.58 1.60
N ARG A 522 -29.62 -3.32 2.56
CA ARG A 522 -30.86 -2.91 3.27
C ARG A 522 -30.69 -1.58 4.02
N HIS A 523 -29.48 -1.29 4.52
CA HIS A 523 -29.20 -0.12 5.36
C HIS A 523 -28.48 1.02 4.62
N PHE A 524 -27.60 0.71 3.68
CA PHE A 524 -26.70 1.72 3.07
C PHE A 524 -27.01 2.11 1.61
N THR A 525 -27.86 1.37 0.88
CA THR A 525 -28.15 1.70 -0.54
C THR A 525 -28.78 3.08 -0.72
N SER A 526 -29.56 3.57 0.26
CA SER A 526 -30.10 4.94 0.25
C SER A 526 -29.19 5.99 0.93
N VAL A 527 -28.09 5.56 1.56
CA VAL A 527 -27.09 6.45 2.20
C VAL A 527 -26.06 6.90 1.18
N GLY A 528 -25.64 6.01 0.27
CA GLY A 528 -24.65 6.33 -0.77
C GLY A 528 -23.21 6.45 -0.26
N ALA A 529 -22.91 5.91 0.93
CA ALA A 529 -21.55 5.86 1.49
C ALA A 529 -20.58 5.12 0.55
N THR A 530 -19.33 5.56 0.50
CA THR A 530 -18.25 4.77 -0.11
C THR A 530 -18.02 3.50 0.70
N ARG A 531 -17.52 2.45 0.02
CA ARG A 531 -17.32 1.15 0.66
C ARG A 531 -16.09 0.43 0.15
N THR A 532 -15.23 0.05 1.08
CA THR A 532 -14.18 -0.96 0.87
C THR A 532 -14.58 -2.25 1.59
N THR A 533 -14.28 -3.41 1.01
CA THR A 533 -14.52 -4.71 1.69
C THR A 533 -13.28 -5.57 1.53
N LEU A 534 -12.72 -6.03 2.64
CA LEU A 534 -11.40 -6.67 2.70
C LEU A 534 -11.48 -8.07 3.33
N ALA A 535 -10.73 -9.01 2.77
CA ALA A 535 -10.50 -10.32 3.39
C ALA A 535 -9.38 -10.20 4.44
N VAL A 536 -9.60 -10.72 5.64
CA VAL A 536 -8.62 -10.71 6.75
C VAL A 536 -8.49 -12.11 7.37
N SER A 537 -7.32 -12.48 7.88
CA SER A 537 -7.11 -13.83 8.42
C SER A 537 -7.73 -14.07 9.81
N ALA A 538 -8.04 -13.01 10.55
CA ALA A 538 -8.66 -13.06 11.88
C ALA A 538 -9.16 -11.67 12.31
N LEU A 539 -10.06 -11.65 13.29
CA LEU A 539 -10.47 -10.47 14.06
C LEU A 539 -10.17 -10.70 15.57
N PRO A 540 -10.11 -9.63 16.41
CA PRO A 540 -9.67 -9.73 17.81
C PRO A 540 -10.55 -10.60 18.72
N THR A 541 -11.79 -10.86 18.32
CA THR A 541 -12.76 -11.76 18.97
C THR A 541 -13.18 -12.85 17.97
N PRO A 542 -13.89 -13.92 18.36
CA PRO A 542 -14.32 -14.96 17.41
C PRO A 542 -15.53 -14.52 16.55
N ILE A 543 -15.38 -13.39 15.86
CA ILE A 543 -16.36 -12.76 14.97
C ILE A 543 -15.92 -12.89 13.50
N ALA A 544 -16.88 -12.83 12.57
CA ALA A 544 -16.66 -12.95 11.13
C ALA A 544 -16.53 -11.60 10.43
N VAL A 545 -17.21 -10.57 10.95
CA VAL A 545 -17.34 -9.26 10.33
C VAL A 545 -17.07 -8.12 11.32
N GLU A 546 -16.35 -7.09 10.88
CA GLU A 546 -16.13 -5.84 11.62
C GLU A 546 -16.18 -4.65 10.66
N PHE A 547 -16.78 -3.53 11.07
CA PHE A 547 -16.81 -2.29 10.27
C PHE A 547 -15.93 -1.20 10.91
N LYS A 548 -15.11 -0.56 10.09
CA LYS A 548 -14.51 0.76 10.34
C LYS A 548 -15.33 1.80 9.58
N VAL A 549 -15.74 2.87 10.26
CA VAL A 549 -16.72 3.84 9.71
C VAL A 549 -16.24 5.27 9.88
N VAL A 550 -16.45 6.09 8.84
CA VAL A 550 -16.33 7.56 8.91
C VAL A 550 -17.70 8.17 8.58
N ALA A 551 -18.11 9.18 9.35
CA ALA A 551 -19.39 9.87 9.16
C ALA A 551 -19.25 11.38 9.37
N LEU A 552 -20.19 12.17 8.85
CA LEU A 552 -20.35 13.56 9.26
C LEU A 552 -20.90 13.62 10.69
N ALA A 553 -20.31 14.47 11.52
CA ALA A 553 -20.82 14.78 12.85
C ALA A 553 -22.20 15.47 12.79
N GLY A 554 -22.93 15.47 13.91
CA GLY A 554 -24.05 16.38 14.09
C GLY A 554 -23.57 17.81 14.38
N ASP A 555 -24.47 18.77 14.24
CA ASP A 555 -24.26 20.13 14.76
C ASP A 555 -24.01 20.06 16.28
N ALA A 556 -23.10 20.88 16.80
CA ALA A 556 -22.89 20.96 18.23
C ALA A 556 -24.12 21.62 18.90
N ARG A 557 -24.71 20.92 19.87
CA ARG A 557 -25.79 21.41 20.73
C ARG A 557 -25.24 22.06 21.99
#